data_AF-A0A353PWE2-F1
#
_entry.id   AF-A0A353PWE2-F1
#
_cell.length_a   1.000
_cell.length_b   1.000
_cell.length_c   1.000
_cell.angle_alpha   90.00
_cell.angle_beta   90.00
_cell.angle_gamma   90.00
#
_symmetry.space_group_name_H-M   'P 1'
#
loop_
_entity.id
_entity.type
_entity.pdbx_description
1 polymer ?
#
loop_
_entity_poly.entity_id
_entity_poly.type
_entity_poly.pdbx_seq_one_letter_code
_entity_poly.pdbx_strand_id
1 'polypeptide(L)'
;MACFSLNSLLAQEIQTAQNFFQSISEYYANITDYEADLEIRAGSQNMSAKVSFKKPNLLRIDFSRPDTQVILFNGSLLTIYLPGSSAVLTQSVSKDSGAAGGANLATPQGLNLMSRYYIISYAEKNTPVTLDDLEKNPNGSSEMVMKLLLSRRNASEGFRTIVLS
;
A
#
# COMPACT_ATOMS: atom_id res chain seq x y z
N MET A 1 -20.04 -34.91 45.24
CA MET A 1 -18.61 -34.57 45.10
C MET A 1 -18.46 -33.94 43.71
N ALA A 2 -18.28 -32.62 43.67
CA ALA A 2 -18.43 -31.81 42.45
C ALA A 2 -17.21 -31.92 41.53
N CYS A 3 -17.44 -32.17 40.24
CA CYS A 3 -16.42 -32.19 39.19
C CYS A 3 -16.22 -30.75 38.70
N PHE A 4 -15.08 -30.14 39.03
CA PHE A 4 -14.68 -28.84 38.48
C PHE A 4 -14.03 -29.05 37.11
N SER A 5 -14.77 -28.74 36.05
CA SER A 5 -14.21 -28.63 34.70
C SER A 5 -13.44 -27.31 34.61
N LEU A 6 -12.10 -27.36 34.58
CA LEU A 6 -11.28 -26.21 34.19
C LEU A 6 -11.45 -25.98 32.69
N ASN A 7 -12.29 -25.02 32.32
CA ASN A 7 -12.26 -24.45 30.97
C ASN A 7 -11.03 -23.53 30.88
N SER A 8 -9.98 -23.98 30.20
CA SER A 8 -8.91 -23.10 29.74
C SER A 8 -9.49 -22.13 28.72
N LEU A 9 -9.90 -20.95 29.18
CA LEU A 9 -10.14 -19.79 28.33
C LEU A 9 -8.78 -19.39 27.72
N LEU A 10 -8.49 -19.90 26.52
CA LEU A 10 -7.50 -19.27 25.66
C LEU A 10 -8.03 -17.86 25.35
N ALA A 11 -7.49 -16.86 26.03
CA ALA A 11 -7.70 -15.47 25.67
C ALA A 11 -7.20 -15.32 24.23
N GLN A 12 -8.13 -15.23 23.26
CA GLN A 12 -7.77 -14.84 21.91
C GLN A 12 -7.16 -13.45 22.00
N GLU A 13 -5.87 -13.34 21.71
CA GLU A 13 -5.20 -12.05 21.62
C GLU A 13 -5.92 -11.23 20.54
N ILE A 14 -6.61 -10.17 20.96
CA ILE A 14 -7.35 -9.31 20.03
C ILE A 14 -6.32 -8.55 19.20
N GLN A 15 -6.01 -9.06 18.02
CA GLN A 15 -5.14 -8.36 17.08
C GLN A 15 -5.87 -7.16 16.49
N THR A 16 -5.55 -5.97 16.99
CA THR A 16 -6.09 -4.72 16.45
C THR A 16 -5.54 -4.47 15.04
N ALA A 17 -6.32 -3.76 14.21
CA ALA A 17 -5.88 -3.38 12.85
C ALA A 17 -4.58 -2.56 12.88
N GLN A 18 -4.39 -1.74 13.92
CA GLN A 18 -3.17 -0.99 14.14
C GLN A 18 -1.96 -1.90 14.37
N ASN A 19 -2.09 -2.93 15.23
CA ASN A 19 -1.01 -3.88 15.49
C ASN A 19 -0.70 -4.74 14.27
N PHE A 20 -1.72 -5.16 13.52
CA PHE A 20 -1.53 -5.87 12.26
C PHE A 20 -0.79 -5.01 11.23
N PHE A 21 -1.23 -3.76 11.00
CA PHE A 21 -0.51 -2.84 10.11
C PHE A 21 0.93 -2.59 10.56
N GLN A 22 1.16 -2.47 11.87
CA GLN A 22 2.50 -2.31 12.43
C GLN A 22 3.40 -3.51 12.08
N SER A 23 2.90 -4.74 12.21
CA SER A 23 3.66 -5.95 11.80
C SER A 23 4.00 -5.97 10.30
N ILE A 24 3.09 -5.49 9.43
CA ILE A 24 3.37 -5.34 8.01
C ILE A 24 4.47 -4.29 7.80
N SER A 25 4.36 -3.14 8.46
CA SER A 25 5.37 -2.08 8.36
C SER A 25 6.76 -2.56 8.81
N GLU A 26 6.84 -3.37 9.86
CA GLU A 26 8.09 -3.96 10.35
C GLU A 26 8.64 -5.00 9.37
N TYR A 27 7.78 -5.83 8.79
CA TYR A 27 8.17 -6.77 7.76
C TYR A 27 8.78 -6.05 6.55
N TYR A 28 8.08 -5.04 6.01
CA TYR A 28 8.57 -4.25 4.88
C TYR A 28 9.85 -3.46 5.22
N ALA A 29 10.02 -3.02 6.47
CA ALA A 29 11.25 -2.38 6.92
C ALA A 29 12.49 -3.28 6.80
N ASN A 30 12.32 -4.60 6.80
CA ASN A 30 13.41 -5.56 6.62
C ASN A 30 13.74 -5.83 5.14
N ILE A 31 12.81 -5.64 4.21
CA ILE A 31 13.03 -5.86 2.77
C ILE A 31 14.09 -4.90 2.23
N THR A 32 15.12 -5.44 1.54
CA THR A 32 16.20 -4.62 0.96
C THR A 32 15.91 -4.17 -0.45
N ASP A 33 15.20 -5.00 -1.21
CA ASP A 33 14.79 -4.77 -2.58
C ASP A 33 13.63 -5.70 -2.90
N TYR A 34 12.83 -5.32 -3.89
CA TYR A 34 11.80 -6.18 -4.48
C TYR A 34 11.47 -5.71 -5.89
N GLU A 35 10.89 -6.62 -6.67
CA GLU A 35 10.21 -6.29 -7.92
C GLU A 35 8.79 -6.83 -7.88
N ALA A 36 7.86 -6.09 -8.48
CA ALA A 36 6.47 -6.52 -8.60
C ALA A 36 5.85 -6.00 -9.90
N ASP A 37 4.83 -6.73 -10.38
CA ASP A 37 3.95 -6.23 -11.42
C ASP A 37 2.93 -5.25 -10.80
N LEU A 38 2.68 -4.14 -11.49
CA LEU A 38 1.83 -3.06 -11.03
C LEU A 38 0.74 -2.77 -12.06
N GLU A 39 -0.51 -2.82 -11.63
CA GLU A 39 -1.66 -2.34 -12.40
C GLU A 39 -2.24 -1.11 -11.70
N ILE A 40 -2.41 -0.01 -12.44
CA ILE A 40 -3.00 1.23 -11.92
C ILE A 40 -4.28 1.51 -12.69
N ARG A 41 -5.40 1.55 -11.99
CA ARG A 41 -6.71 1.92 -12.54
C ARG A 41 -7.12 3.27 -11.98
N ALA A 42 -7.25 4.27 -12.84
CA ALA A 42 -7.60 5.65 -12.48
C ALA A 42 -8.72 6.17 -13.40
N GLY A 43 -9.95 6.21 -12.90
CA GLY A 43 -11.11 6.54 -13.72
C GLY A 43 -11.28 5.53 -14.87
N SER A 44 -11.22 6.00 -16.11
CA SER A 44 -11.24 5.15 -17.32
C SER A 44 -9.85 4.70 -17.79
N GLN A 45 -8.78 5.15 -17.14
CA GLN A 45 -7.42 4.80 -17.53
C GLN A 45 -6.94 3.55 -16.79
N ASN A 46 -6.44 2.59 -17.55
CA ASN A 46 -5.73 1.42 -17.02
C ASN A 46 -4.29 1.46 -17.50
N MET A 47 -3.36 1.44 -16.55
CA MET A 47 -1.93 1.42 -16.79
C MET A 47 -1.34 0.13 -16.27
N SER A 48 -0.31 -0.36 -16.94
CA SER A 48 0.44 -1.54 -16.54
C SER A 48 1.92 -1.19 -16.48
N ALA A 49 2.59 -1.64 -15.43
CA ALA A 49 3.97 -1.32 -15.17
C ALA A 49 4.66 -2.43 -14.37
N LYS A 50 5.99 -2.37 -14.33
CA LYS A 50 6.80 -3.12 -13.38
C LYS A 50 7.41 -2.13 -12.39
N VAL A 51 7.34 -2.43 -11.11
CA VAL A 51 7.98 -1.65 -10.05
C VAL A 51 9.22 -2.39 -9.56
N SER A 52 10.32 -1.65 -9.39
CA SER A 52 11.54 -2.13 -8.75
C SER A 52 11.90 -1.17 -7.62
N PHE A 53 12.01 -1.71 -6.41
CA PHE A 53 12.41 -0.99 -5.20
C PHE A 53 13.77 -1.47 -4.73
N LYS A 54 14.57 -0.55 -4.19
CA LYS A 54 15.82 -0.85 -3.49
C LYS A 54 16.07 0.15 -2.35
N LYS A 55 16.49 -0.35 -1.20
CA LYS A 55 16.91 0.47 -0.05
C LYS A 55 18.06 1.42 -0.44
N PRO A 56 18.13 2.61 0.16
CA PRO A 56 17.24 3.11 1.21
C PRO A 56 15.91 3.68 0.71
N ASN A 57 15.86 4.22 -0.52
CA ASN A 57 14.70 4.94 -1.08
C ASN A 57 14.73 5.02 -2.62
N LEU A 58 15.31 4.01 -3.28
CA LEU A 58 15.35 3.96 -4.74
C LEU A 58 14.11 3.24 -5.25
N LEU A 59 13.38 3.88 -6.14
CA LEU A 59 12.19 3.34 -6.77
C LEU A 59 12.24 3.65 -8.25
N ARG A 60 11.91 2.65 -9.05
CA ARG A 60 11.72 2.78 -10.49
C ARG A 60 10.43 2.08 -10.87
N ILE A 61 9.61 2.75 -11.68
CA ILE A 61 8.39 2.18 -12.27
C ILE A 61 8.54 2.31 -13.78
N ASP A 62 8.64 1.18 -14.46
CA ASP A 62 8.72 1.10 -15.92
C ASP A 62 7.33 0.70 -16.45
N PHE A 63 6.68 1.60 -17.19
CA PHE A 63 5.34 1.36 -17.72
C PHE A 63 5.43 0.59 -19.03
N SER A 64 4.66 -0.49 -19.12
CA SER A 64 4.37 -1.17 -20.40
C SER A 64 3.15 -0.55 -21.09
N ARG A 65 2.26 0.09 -20.32
CA ARG A 65 1.12 0.87 -20.84
C ARG A 65 0.87 2.11 -19.96
N PRO A 66 1.02 3.34 -20.49
CA PRO A 66 1.58 3.65 -21.81
C PRO A 66 3.05 3.22 -21.89
N ASP A 67 3.45 2.65 -23.02
CA ASP A 67 4.82 2.20 -23.24
C ASP A 67 5.80 3.37 -23.14
N THR A 68 7.03 3.10 -22.74
CA THR A 68 8.16 4.04 -22.57
C THR A 68 8.03 5.08 -21.45
N GLN A 69 6.87 5.21 -20.78
CA GLN A 69 6.76 6.05 -19.59
C GLN A 69 7.58 5.45 -18.44
N VAL A 70 8.36 6.28 -17.74
CA VAL A 70 9.17 5.84 -16.60
C VAL A 70 9.03 6.85 -15.46
N ILE A 71 8.85 6.33 -14.24
CA ILE A 71 8.93 7.10 -13.01
C ILE A 71 10.17 6.65 -12.24
N LEU A 72 11.01 7.60 -11.83
CA LEU A 72 12.17 7.35 -10.99
C LEU A 72 12.08 8.20 -9.72
N PHE A 73 12.34 7.59 -8.58
CA PHE A 73 12.54 8.29 -7.33
C PHE A 73 13.84 7.81 -6.68
N ASN A 74 14.72 8.75 -6.34
CA ASN A 74 16.04 8.44 -5.77
C ASN A 74 16.14 8.75 -4.27
N GLY A 75 15.01 9.03 -3.61
CA GLY A 75 14.95 9.43 -2.20
C GLY A 75 14.83 10.93 -1.95
N SER A 76 15.09 11.77 -2.95
CA SER A 76 14.94 13.23 -2.84
C SER A 76 14.28 13.87 -4.07
N LEU A 77 14.43 13.26 -5.24
CA LEU A 77 13.92 13.77 -6.50
C LEU A 77 13.02 12.72 -7.15
N LEU A 78 11.80 13.13 -7.49
CA LEU A 78 10.88 12.39 -8.35
C LEU A 78 11.04 12.90 -9.78
N THR A 79 11.35 11.99 -10.71
CA THR A 79 11.50 12.28 -12.14
C THR A 79 10.52 11.42 -12.92
N ILE A 80 9.72 12.04 -13.78
CA ILE A 80 8.71 11.38 -14.60
C ILE A 80 8.98 11.72 -16.06
N TYR A 81 9.14 10.70 -16.90
CA TYR A 81 9.17 10.88 -18.35
C TYR A 81 7.76 10.64 -18.92
N LEU A 82 7.22 11.63 -19.62
CA LEU A 82 5.92 11.56 -20.29
C LEU A 82 6.14 11.44 -21.81
N PRO A 83 5.87 10.27 -22.41
CA PRO A 83 6.20 10.03 -23.81
C PRO A 83 5.36 10.88 -24.77
N GLY A 84 4.06 11.05 -24.50
CA GLY A 84 3.15 11.79 -25.37
C GLY A 84 3.53 13.27 -25.61
N SER A 85 4.13 13.92 -24.61
CA SER A 85 4.63 15.29 -24.70
C SER A 85 6.15 15.37 -24.83
N SER A 86 6.86 14.23 -24.85
CA SER A 86 8.32 14.15 -24.77
C SER A 86 8.91 15.03 -23.66
N ALA A 87 8.22 15.11 -22.53
CA ALA A 87 8.57 15.99 -21.42
C ALA A 87 9.13 15.19 -20.24
N VAL A 88 10.07 15.81 -19.52
CA VAL A 88 10.57 15.30 -18.23
C VAL A 88 10.08 16.24 -17.14
N LEU A 89 9.28 15.71 -16.22
CA LEU A 89 8.85 16.41 -15.02
C LEU A 89 9.77 16.04 -13.87
N THR A 90 10.26 17.03 -13.13
CA THR A 90 11.09 16.83 -11.94
C THR A 90 10.45 17.54 -10.75
N GLN A 91 10.33 16.82 -9.64
CA GLN A 91 9.79 17.35 -8.39
C GLN A 91 10.71 16.96 -7.24
N SER A 92 11.25 17.95 -6.56
CA SER A 92 11.96 17.75 -5.29
C SER A 92 10.96 17.42 -4.20
N VAL A 93 11.19 16.32 -3.48
CA VAL A 93 10.37 15.90 -2.35
C VAL A 93 11.10 16.32 -1.07
N SER A 94 10.58 17.36 -0.42
CA SER A 94 11.03 17.75 0.91
C SER A 94 10.59 16.70 1.92
N LYS A 95 11.36 16.48 3.00
CA LYS A 95 11.01 15.54 4.07
C LYS A 95 9.63 15.78 4.69
N ASP A 96 9.09 17.00 4.53
CA ASP A 96 7.78 17.43 5.03
C ASP A 96 6.62 17.25 4.03
N SER A 97 6.90 17.03 2.73
CA SER A 97 5.86 16.77 1.73
C SER A 97 5.50 15.28 1.73
N GLY A 98 4.65 14.88 2.68
CA GLY A 98 4.18 13.50 2.91
C GLY A 98 3.32 12.87 1.80
N ALA A 99 3.38 13.35 0.57
CA ALA A 99 2.52 12.91 -0.53
C ALA A 99 3.21 13.01 -1.90
N ALA A 100 4.35 12.34 -2.09
CA ALA A 100 4.81 12.03 -3.44
C ALA A 100 3.96 10.85 -3.95
N GLY A 101 3.05 11.15 -4.89
CA GLY A 101 1.91 10.33 -5.26
C GLY A 101 2.23 8.84 -5.47
N GLY A 102 1.45 7.98 -4.82
CA GLY A 102 1.27 6.53 -5.07
C GLY A 102 2.50 5.62 -4.98
N ALA A 103 3.58 6.00 -5.66
CA ALA A 103 4.79 5.26 -5.90
C ALA A 103 5.51 4.86 -4.60
N ASN A 104 5.50 5.73 -3.58
CA ASN A 104 6.16 5.45 -2.31
C ASN A 104 5.30 4.67 -1.31
N LEU A 105 4.03 4.38 -1.60
CA LEU A 105 3.10 3.77 -0.62
C LEU A 105 3.52 2.37 -0.17
N ALA A 106 4.19 1.61 -1.05
CA ALA A 106 4.70 0.26 -0.79
C ALA A 106 6.15 0.24 -0.29
N THR A 107 6.68 1.37 0.20
CA THR A 107 8.00 1.44 0.84
C THR A 107 7.86 1.57 2.35
N PRO A 108 8.90 1.23 3.13
CA PRO A 108 8.88 1.43 4.59
C PRO A 108 8.54 2.88 4.98
N GLN A 109 9.01 3.85 4.20
CA GLN A 109 8.75 5.26 4.41
C GLN A 109 7.29 5.61 4.12
N GLY A 110 6.71 5.07 3.04
CA GLY A 110 5.28 5.24 2.75
C GLY A 110 4.36 4.67 3.82
N LEU A 111 4.62 3.44 4.27
CA LEU A 111 3.85 2.80 5.35
C LEU A 111 3.96 3.59 6.66
N ASN A 112 5.14 4.15 6.95
CA ASN A 112 5.34 5.01 8.11
C ASN A 112 4.60 6.36 7.98
N LEU A 113 4.47 6.92 6.78
CA LEU A 113 3.63 8.10 6.55
C LEU A 113 2.15 7.75 6.73
N MET A 114 1.71 6.59 6.23
CA MET A 114 0.33 6.13 6.40
C MET A 114 -0.05 6.02 7.89
N SER A 115 0.77 5.38 8.72
CA SER A 115 0.48 5.23 10.16
C SER A 115 0.43 6.58 10.91
N ARG A 116 1.11 7.61 10.39
CA ARG A 116 1.10 8.97 10.93
C ARG A 116 -0.14 9.78 10.50
N TYR A 117 -0.57 9.65 9.25
CA TYR A 117 -1.63 10.51 8.69
C TYR A 117 -3.02 9.85 8.63
N TYR A 118 -3.13 8.54 8.81
CA TYR A 118 -4.38 7.79 8.72
C TYR A 118 -4.72 7.06 10.02
N ILE A 119 -6.02 6.92 10.28
CA ILE A 119 -6.62 6.01 11.24
C ILE A 119 -6.79 4.68 10.52
N ILE A 120 -6.28 3.60 11.11
CA ILE A 120 -6.29 2.26 10.51
C ILE A 120 -7.35 1.42 11.22
N SER A 121 -8.27 0.85 10.45
CA SER A 121 -9.27 -0.11 10.91
C SER A 121 -9.34 -1.31 9.96
N TYR A 122 -9.94 -2.42 10.39
CA TYR A 122 -10.36 -3.45 9.43
C TYR A 122 -11.49 -2.89 8.55
N ALA A 123 -11.49 -3.23 7.26
CA ALA A 123 -12.52 -2.76 6.33
C ALA A 123 -13.90 -3.35 6.64
N GLU A 124 -13.93 -4.61 7.05
CA GLU A 124 -15.16 -5.32 7.42
C GLU A 124 -15.03 -6.03 8.76
N LYS A 125 -14.19 -7.07 8.82
CA LYS A 125 -13.95 -7.90 10.00
C LYS A 125 -12.46 -8.21 10.14
N ASN A 126 -12.05 -8.62 11.34
CA ASN A 126 -10.73 -9.18 11.58
C ASN A 126 -10.64 -10.64 11.08
N THR A 127 -11.00 -10.86 9.82
CA THR A 127 -10.97 -12.18 9.18
C THR A 127 -10.54 -12.02 7.73
N PRO A 128 -9.71 -12.92 7.19
CA PRO A 128 -9.34 -12.89 5.79
C PRO A 128 -10.57 -12.95 4.87
N VAL A 129 -10.55 -12.16 3.81
CA VAL A 129 -11.57 -12.11 2.74
C VAL A 129 -10.88 -12.22 1.39
N THR A 130 -11.62 -12.53 0.33
CA THR A 130 -11.01 -12.58 -1.01
C THR A 130 -10.50 -11.21 -1.43
N LEU A 131 -9.35 -11.17 -2.12
CA LEU A 131 -8.71 -9.96 -2.62
C LEU A 131 -9.69 -9.21 -3.52
N ASP A 132 -10.22 -9.89 -4.54
CA ASP A 132 -11.28 -9.37 -5.37
C ASP A 132 -12.66 -9.80 -4.85
N ASP A 133 -13.65 -8.94 -5.06
CA ASP A 133 -15.06 -9.28 -4.90
C ASP A 133 -15.47 -10.17 -6.08
N LEU A 134 -15.41 -11.49 -5.89
CA LEU A 134 -15.69 -12.47 -6.94
C LEU A 134 -17.15 -12.44 -7.41
N GLU A 135 -18.08 -11.90 -6.62
CA GLU A 135 -19.46 -11.70 -7.07
C GLU A 135 -19.55 -10.60 -8.13
N LYS A 136 -18.74 -9.53 -7.98
CA LYS A 136 -18.69 -8.41 -8.93
C LYS A 136 -17.68 -8.59 -10.05
N ASN A 137 -16.63 -9.37 -9.81
CA ASN A 137 -15.58 -9.70 -10.77
C ASN A 137 -15.31 -11.21 -10.76
N PRO A 138 -16.06 -12.01 -11.55
CA PRO A 138 -15.91 -13.47 -11.57
C PRO A 138 -14.52 -13.97 -12.00
N ASN A 139 -13.75 -13.13 -12.70
CA ASN A 139 -12.38 -13.41 -13.11
C ASN A 139 -11.33 -12.80 -12.15
N GLY A 140 -11.76 -12.36 -10.97
CA GLY A 140 -10.90 -11.80 -9.94
C GLY A 140 -10.05 -12.84 -9.21
N SER A 141 -9.08 -12.38 -8.44
CA SER A 141 -8.25 -13.23 -7.59
C SER A 141 -9.03 -13.76 -6.38
N SER A 142 -8.98 -15.08 -6.19
CA SER A 142 -9.51 -15.77 -5.01
C SER A 142 -8.53 -15.80 -3.83
N GLU A 143 -7.43 -15.04 -3.90
CA GLU A 143 -6.45 -14.95 -2.83
C GLU A 143 -7.09 -14.37 -1.56
N MET A 144 -6.78 -14.96 -0.40
CA MET A 144 -7.34 -14.53 0.88
C MET A 144 -6.42 -13.50 1.54
N VAL A 145 -6.94 -12.31 1.81
CA VAL A 145 -6.20 -11.15 2.32
C VAL A 145 -6.91 -10.44 3.46
N MET A 146 -6.15 -9.68 4.25
CA MET A 146 -6.69 -8.84 5.32
C MET A 146 -6.91 -7.43 4.79
N LYS A 147 -8.18 -7.02 4.63
CA LYS A 147 -8.52 -5.67 4.15
C LYS A 147 -8.48 -4.65 5.27
N LEU A 148 -7.63 -3.65 5.12
CA LEU A 148 -7.49 -2.48 6.00
C LEU A 148 -8.11 -1.26 5.34
N LEU A 149 -8.86 -0.50 6.13
CA LEU A 149 -9.40 0.80 5.78
C LEU A 149 -8.59 1.89 6.50
N LEU A 150 -7.96 2.73 5.70
CA LEU A 150 -7.18 3.87 6.17
C LEU A 150 -8.00 5.14 5.95
N SER A 151 -8.46 5.75 7.03
CA SER A 151 -9.21 7.00 7.02
C SER A 151 -8.33 8.16 7.47
N ARG A 152 -8.19 9.16 6.62
CA ARG A 152 -7.36 10.33 6.84
C ARG A 152 -7.72 11.06 8.16
N ARG A 153 -6.71 11.40 8.98
CA ARG A 153 -6.87 12.07 10.29
C ARG A 153 -7.30 13.54 10.19
N ASN A 154 -6.59 14.32 9.37
CA ASN A 154 -6.76 15.78 9.22
C ASN A 154 -6.92 16.16 7.76
N ALA A 155 -7.32 17.40 7.42
CA ALA A 155 -7.63 17.88 6.06
C ALA A 155 -6.43 18.21 5.11
N SER A 156 -5.18 17.96 5.49
CA SER A 156 -3.95 18.15 4.69
C SER A 156 -3.83 17.29 3.39
N GLU A 157 -4.07 17.82 2.19
CA GLU A 157 -3.84 17.21 0.85
C GLU A 157 -3.48 15.70 0.75
N GLY A 158 -4.33 14.90 0.08
CA GLY A 158 -4.11 13.47 -0.15
C GLY A 158 -5.41 12.68 -0.37
N PHE A 159 -5.35 11.35 -0.29
CA PHE A 159 -6.54 10.49 -0.39
C PHE A 159 -7.40 10.60 0.88
N ARG A 160 -8.73 10.73 0.72
CA ARG A 160 -9.66 10.70 1.86
C ARG A 160 -9.67 9.33 2.54
N THR A 161 -9.61 8.28 1.72
CA THR A 161 -9.71 6.90 2.13
C THR A 161 -8.76 6.08 1.26
N ILE A 162 -8.03 5.16 1.89
CA ILE A 162 -7.21 4.14 1.23
C ILE A 162 -7.71 2.79 1.70
N VAL A 163 -7.92 1.85 0.78
CA VAL A 163 -8.15 0.44 1.11
C VAL A 163 -6.87 -0.31 0.75
N LEU A 164 -6.30 -1.01 1.72
CA LEU A 164 -5.09 -1.82 1.57
C LEU A 164 -5.45 -3.27 1.82
N SER A 165 -5.04 -4.16 0.94
CA SER A 165 -5.34 -5.61 0.97
C SER A 165 -4.09 -6.38 0.65
#